data_AF-A0A016S2X1-F1
#
_entry.id   AF-A0A016S2X1-F1
#
_cell.length_a   1.000
_cell.length_b   1.000
_cell.length_c   1.000
_cell.angle_alpha   90.00
_cell.angle_beta   90.00
_cell.angle_gamma   90.00
#
_symmetry.space_group_name_H-M   'P 1'
#
loop_
_entity.id
_entity.type
_entity.pdbx_description
1 polymer ?
#
loop_
_entity_poly.entity_id
_entity_poly.type
_entity_poly.pdbx_seq_one_letter_code
_entity_poly.pdbx_strand_id
1 'polypeptide(L)'
;MVRDLILSIGSANITAVIISVAGILFLDLGRTYINPRVKRFSPVPPPLELILVIIGVILSVTLDLHERYHIAIVNTIPRGFPMPAVPNTSLVPHLITDGIAIAVICYMFVMSMGKLFAKKHKYKTDATQEFYAVGIMSIASSFFPVYPVGASLSRSSVCEMSGANTQLYTIFSSTLLLTVILVLGPFLEPLPMCILACIVIVSLKSLFLQVKELPRYWRISKYDFAIWLVACLTTIFMDVTKGLIISIVFALLTIVLREQWPKFTATHVDEIPPQHVPEGVSVLKFESPLHFANVTLFIDKISDLIASSNAEDFSSPPDCELGPVPKDIASSPQKPGLTNSNVPALLSGKAIIVDCSAMAYVDSMGLDALKEV
;
A
#
# COMPACT_ATOMS: atom_id res chain seq x y z
N MET A 1 -4.42 24.53 -11.32
CA MET A 1 -5.65 23.78 -10.96
C MET A 1 -6.25 24.20 -9.62
N VAL A 2 -5.63 23.92 -8.45
CA VAL A 2 -6.26 24.26 -7.14
C VAL A 2 -6.46 25.77 -6.95
N ARG A 3 -5.46 26.58 -7.33
CA ARG A 3 -5.57 28.04 -7.32
C ARG A 3 -6.73 28.53 -8.19
N ASP A 4 -6.85 27.97 -9.40
CA ASP A 4 -7.87 28.39 -10.36
C ASP A 4 -9.27 27.99 -9.86
N LEU A 5 -9.40 26.83 -9.20
CA LEU A 5 -10.63 26.42 -8.52
C LEU A 5 -11.05 27.41 -7.42
N ILE A 6 -10.10 27.85 -6.58
CA ILE A 6 -10.37 28.80 -5.49
C ILE A 6 -10.82 30.15 -6.05
N LEU A 7 -10.18 30.62 -7.13
CA LEU A 7 -10.54 31.88 -7.77
C LEU A 7 -11.91 31.81 -8.47
N SER A 8 -12.25 30.66 -9.05
CA SER A 8 -13.53 30.44 -9.75
C SER A 8 -14.70 30.07 -8.82
N ILE A 9 -14.49 30.00 -7.49
CA ILE A 9 -15.55 29.60 -6.56
C ILE A 9 -16.74 30.57 -6.57
N GLY A 10 -16.48 31.86 -6.82
CA GLY A 10 -17.52 32.89 -6.94
C GLY A 10 -18.39 32.76 -8.20
N SER A 11 -17.90 32.06 -9.23
CA SER A 11 -18.64 31.76 -10.46
C SER A 11 -19.41 30.43 -10.41
N ALA A 12 -19.44 29.77 -9.26
CA ALA A 12 -20.11 28.48 -9.13
C ALA A 12 -21.64 28.61 -9.30
N ASN A 13 -22.22 27.71 -10.08
CA ASN A 13 -23.66 27.61 -10.25
C ASN A 13 -24.31 27.05 -8.98
N ILE A 14 -25.06 27.92 -8.27
CA ILE A 14 -25.67 27.58 -6.97
C ILE A 14 -26.65 26.40 -7.10
N THR A 15 -27.43 26.34 -8.19
CA THR A 15 -28.37 25.24 -8.43
C THR A 15 -27.63 23.90 -8.57
N ALA A 16 -26.51 23.89 -9.29
CA ALA A 16 -25.67 22.70 -9.41
C ALA A 16 -25.09 22.26 -8.06
N VAL A 17 -24.69 23.21 -7.21
CA VAL A 17 -24.21 22.93 -5.85
C VAL A 17 -25.32 22.30 -4.99
N ILE A 18 -26.53 22.87 -5.01
CA ILE A 18 -27.67 22.35 -4.24
C ILE A 18 -28.00 20.91 -4.68
N ILE A 19 -28.11 20.67 -6.00
CA ILE A 19 -28.36 19.32 -6.55
C ILE A 19 -27.24 18.36 -6.14
N SER A 20 -25.99 18.83 -6.14
CA SER A 20 -24.84 17.99 -5.76
C SER A 20 -24.88 17.62 -4.28
N VAL A 21 -25.14 18.59 -3.39
CA VAL A 21 -25.26 18.35 -1.95
C VAL A 21 -26.42 17.40 -1.67
N ALA A 22 -27.57 17.60 -2.31
CA ALA A 22 -28.72 16.71 -2.19
C ALA A 22 -28.40 15.28 -2.70
N GLY A 23 -27.69 15.15 -3.83
CA GLY A 23 -27.27 13.87 -4.39
C GLY A 23 -26.29 13.12 -3.49
N ILE A 24 -25.29 13.82 -2.94
CA ILE A 24 -24.32 13.25 -1.98
C ILE A 24 -25.05 12.79 -0.71
N LEU A 25 -25.92 13.63 -0.15
CA LEU A 25 -26.71 13.28 1.03
C LEU A 25 -27.62 12.09 0.75
N PHE A 26 -28.29 12.05 -0.40
CA PHE A 26 -29.13 10.92 -0.81
C PHE A 26 -28.33 9.60 -0.85
N LEU A 27 -27.15 9.59 -1.47
CA LEU A 27 -26.32 8.39 -1.53
C LEU A 27 -25.75 8.01 -0.16
N ASP A 28 -25.33 8.98 0.66
CA ASP A 28 -24.73 8.69 1.96
C ASP A 28 -25.78 8.21 2.98
N LEU A 29 -26.94 8.86 3.04
CA LEU A 29 -28.08 8.41 3.84
C LEU A 29 -28.61 7.07 3.32
N GLY A 30 -28.69 6.89 2.00
CA GLY A 30 -29.07 5.61 1.41
C GLY A 30 -28.15 4.48 1.83
N ARG A 31 -26.83 4.68 1.74
CA ARG A 31 -25.85 3.68 2.18
C ARG A 31 -25.89 3.43 3.69
N THR A 32 -26.13 4.47 4.50
CA THR A 32 -26.09 4.37 5.96
C THR A 32 -27.38 3.78 6.55
N TYR A 33 -28.54 4.14 6.01
CA TYR A 33 -29.85 3.75 6.57
C TYR A 33 -30.59 2.70 5.75
N ILE A 34 -30.55 2.79 4.41
CA ILE A 34 -31.29 1.87 3.54
C ILE A 34 -30.53 0.56 3.40
N ASN A 35 -29.22 0.60 3.14
CA ASN A 35 -28.42 -0.61 2.95
C ASN A 35 -28.51 -1.61 4.12
N PRO A 36 -28.33 -1.23 5.41
CA PRO A 36 -28.44 -2.20 6.50
C PRO A 36 -29.87 -2.72 6.70
N ARG A 37 -30.90 -1.91 6.39
CA ARG A 37 -32.30 -2.36 6.47
C ARG A 37 -32.66 -3.34 5.36
N VAL A 38 -32.24 -3.04 4.13
CA VAL A 38 -32.46 -3.92 2.97
C VAL A 38 -31.66 -5.21 3.12
N LYS A 39 -30.44 -5.16 3.69
CA LYS A 39 -29.66 -6.35 4.01
C LYS A 39 -30.38 -7.35 4.91
N ARG A 40 -31.35 -6.91 5.71
CA ARG A 40 -32.20 -7.80 6.52
C ARG A 40 -33.16 -8.63 5.68
N PHE A 41 -33.55 -8.16 4.50
CA PHE A 41 -34.54 -8.78 3.62
C PHE A 41 -33.92 -9.43 2.37
N SER A 42 -32.84 -8.86 1.81
CA SER A 42 -32.15 -9.38 0.64
C SER A 42 -30.62 -9.25 0.79
N PRO A 43 -29.83 -10.25 0.36
CA PRO A 43 -28.37 -10.18 0.39
C PRO A 43 -27.78 -9.19 -0.64
N VAL A 44 -28.57 -8.77 -1.64
CA VAL A 44 -28.12 -7.87 -2.72
C VAL A 44 -28.27 -6.41 -2.28
N PRO A 45 -27.22 -5.58 -2.36
CA PRO A 45 -27.31 -4.17 -2.02
C PRO A 45 -28.21 -3.41 -3.02
N PRO A 46 -29.01 -2.43 -2.55
CA PRO A 46 -29.88 -1.66 -3.44
C PRO A 46 -29.06 -0.78 -4.41
N PRO A 47 -29.47 -0.66 -5.69
CA PRO A 47 -28.75 0.12 -6.70
C PRO A 47 -29.04 1.62 -6.56
N LEU A 48 -28.57 2.23 -5.46
CA LEU A 48 -28.82 3.63 -5.11
C LEU A 48 -28.27 4.61 -6.15
N GLU A 49 -27.13 4.28 -6.76
CA GLU A 49 -26.51 5.07 -7.81
C GLU A 49 -27.40 5.16 -9.05
N LEU A 50 -28.03 4.04 -9.44
CA LEU A 50 -28.95 4.00 -10.57
C LEU A 50 -30.22 4.82 -10.27
N ILE A 51 -30.76 4.70 -9.06
CA ILE A 51 -31.93 5.49 -8.64
C ILE A 51 -31.62 6.99 -8.71
N LEU A 52 -30.43 7.41 -8.24
CA LEU A 52 -30.02 8.81 -8.31
C LEU A 52 -29.90 9.29 -9.77
N VAL A 53 -29.35 8.47 -10.66
CA VAL A 53 -29.27 8.80 -12.10
C VAL A 53 -30.66 8.99 -12.70
N ILE A 54 -31.60 8.09 -12.41
CA ILE A 54 -32.99 8.18 -12.90
C ILE A 54 -33.67 9.45 -12.40
N ILE A 55 -33.57 9.73 -11.09
CA ILE A 55 -34.11 10.97 -10.49
C ILE A 55 -33.45 12.19 -11.15
N GLY A 56 -32.14 12.13 -11.38
CA GLY A 56 -31.37 13.18 -12.03
C GLY A 56 -31.84 13.51 -13.44
N VAL A 57 -32.10 12.49 -14.26
CA VAL A 57 -32.67 12.64 -15.60
C VAL A 57 -34.07 13.24 -15.53
N ILE A 58 -34.94 12.73 -14.67
CA ILE A 58 -36.31 13.22 -14.53
C ILE A 58 -36.30 14.69 -14.10
N LEU A 59 -35.50 15.06 -13.11
CA LEU A 59 -35.36 16.45 -12.66
C LEU A 59 -34.78 17.35 -13.77
N SER A 60 -33.80 16.85 -14.53
CA SER A 60 -33.21 17.60 -15.64
C SER A 60 -34.21 17.95 -16.71
N VAL A 61 -35.05 16.99 -17.11
CA VAL A 61 -36.08 17.17 -18.14
C VAL A 61 -37.25 18.02 -17.62
N THR A 62 -37.71 17.79 -16.39
CA THR A 62 -38.89 18.50 -15.84
C THR A 62 -38.61 19.95 -15.47
N LEU A 63 -37.40 20.26 -15.02
CA LEU A 63 -37.01 21.62 -14.60
C LEU A 63 -36.21 22.37 -15.67
N ASP A 64 -35.92 21.71 -16.80
CA ASP A 64 -35.11 22.19 -17.91
C ASP A 64 -33.77 22.77 -17.43
N LEU A 65 -33.00 21.93 -16.74
CA LEU A 65 -31.80 22.34 -16.00
C LEU A 65 -30.68 22.91 -16.89
N HIS A 66 -30.64 22.50 -18.16
CA HIS A 66 -29.64 22.98 -19.11
C HIS A 66 -29.95 24.41 -19.58
N GLU A 67 -31.14 24.64 -20.14
CA GLU A 67 -31.49 25.94 -20.72
C GLU A 67 -31.74 26.99 -19.64
N ARG A 68 -32.48 26.62 -18.58
CA ARG A 68 -32.93 27.58 -17.57
C ARG A 68 -31.87 27.90 -16.51
N TYR A 69 -31.04 26.91 -16.17
CA TYR A 69 -30.07 27.03 -15.09
C TYR A 69 -28.63 26.88 -15.57
N HIS A 70 -28.37 26.69 -16.87
CA HIS A 70 -27.01 26.55 -17.43
C HIS A 70 -26.17 25.47 -16.73
N ILE A 71 -26.81 24.36 -16.37
CA ILE A 71 -26.12 23.20 -15.78
C ILE A 71 -25.56 22.34 -16.90
N ALA A 72 -24.28 22.00 -16.83
CA ALA A 72 -23.64 21.10 -17.78
C ALA A 72 -24.27 19.70 -17.72
N ILE A 73 -24.71 19.21 -18.88
CA ILE A 73 -25.25 17.86 -19.08
C ILE A 73 -24.29 17.01 -19.94
N VAL A 74 -24.53 15.70 -20.00
CA VAL A 74 -23.73 14.75 -20.80
C VAL A 74 -23.81 15.05 -22.31
N ASN A 75 -24.91 15.63 -22.78
CA ASN A 75 -25.17 16.03 -24.16
C ASN A 75 -25.24 14.86 -25.14
N THR A 76 -24.12 14.43 -25.72
CA THR A 76 -24.14 13.45 -26.83
C THR A 76 -23.44 12.17 -26.41
N ILE A 77 -24.16 11.06 -26.53
CA ILE A 77 -23.62 9.73 -26.29
C ILE A 77 -23.54 9.02 -27.65
N PRO A 78 -22.33 8.64 -28.12
CA PRO A 78 -22.17 8.00 -29.41
C PRO A 78 -22.97 6.70 -29.43
N ARG A 79 -23.80 6.54 -30.46
CA ARG A 79 -24.64 5.36 -30.65
C ARG A 79 -23.90 4.36 -31.52
N GLY A 80 -23.99 3.09 -31.15
CA GLY A 80 -23.40 1.99 -31.90
C GLY A 80 -22.11 1.47 -31.30
N PHE A 81 -21.63 0.36 -31.88
CA PHE A 81 -20.40 -0.28 -31.46
C PHE A 81 -19.21 0.43 -32.11
N PRO A 82 -18.17 0.80 -31.34
CA PRO A 82 -16.97 1.40 -31.93
C PRO A 82 -16.30 0.40 -32.87
N MET A 83 -15.99 0.81 -34.09
CA MET A 83 -15.27 -0.05 -35.03
C MET A 83 -13.85 -0.31 -34.52
N PRO A 84 -13.32 -1.54 -34.68
CA PRO A 84 -11.95 -1.84 -34.33
C PRO A 84 -11.00 -1.00 -35.20
N ALA A 85 -10.02 -0.36 -34.56
CA ALA A 85 -9.00 0.47 -35.18
C ALA A 85 -7.61 0.00 -34.74
N VAL A 86 -6.64 0.04 -35.66
CA VAL A 86 -5.26 -0.32 -35.33
C VAL A 86 -4.62 0.83 -34.54
N PRO A 87 -3.95 0.55 -33.39
CA PRO A 87 -3.28 1.58 -32.61
C PRO A 87 -2.18 2.28 -33.43
N ASN A 88 -2.07 3.61 -33.30
CA ASN A 88 -1.02 4.36 -33.96
C ASN A 88 0.34 4.09 -33.28
N THR A 89 1.18 3.29 -33.95
CA THR A 89 2.50 2.90 -33.44
C THR A 89 3.48 4.06 -33.30
N SER A 90 3.24 5.18 -33.99
CA SER A 90 4.10 6.38 -33.90
C SER A 90 4.06 7.04 -32.52
N LEU A 91 2.99 6.81 -31.74
CA LEU A 91 2.85 7.35 -30.38
C LEU A 91 3.51 6.47 -29.31
N VAL A 92 3.84 5.21 -29.64
CA VAL A 92 4.39 4.24 -28.68
C VAL A 92 5.66 4.76 -28.00
N PRO A 93 6.66 5.34 -28.71
CA PRO A 93 7.88 5.84 -28.06
C PRO A 93 7.62 6.93 -27.02
N HIS A 94 6.55 7.72 -27.20
CA HIS A 94 6.19 8.82 -26.31
C HIS A 94 5.39 8.34 -25.08
N LEU A 95 4.71 7.20 -25.19
CA LEU A 95 3.79 6.69 -24.17
C LEU A 95 4.31 5.44 -23.46
N ILE A 96 5.40 4.83 -23.92
CA ILE A 96 5.88 3.54 -23.39
C ILE A 96 6.21 3.61 -21.90
N THR A 97 6.79 4.71 -21.42
CA THR A 97 7.16 4.88 -20.00
C THR A 97 5.92 4.91 -19.11
N ASP A 98 4.92 5.73 -19.46
CA ASP A 98 3.65 5.78 -18.72
C ASP A 98 2.84 4.49 -18.88
N GLY A 99 2.88 3.90 -20.07
CA GLY A 99 2.22 2.63 -20.37
C GLY A 99 2.73 1.46 -19.52
N ILE A 100 4.04 1.35 -19.32
CA ILE A 100 4.64 0.34 -18.43
C ILE A 100 4.17 0.57 -16.99
N ALA A 101 4.18 1.81 -16.51
CA ALA A 101 3.75 2.12 -15.15
C ALA A 101 2.27 1.76 -14.94
N ILE A 102 1.40 2.14 -15.88
CA ILE A 102 -0.03 1.80 -15.86
C ILE A 102 -0.22 0.28 -15.90
N ALA A 103 0.51 -0.44 -16.75
CA ALA A 103 0.43 -1.89 -16.85
C ALA A 103 0.77 -2.58 -15.52
N VAL A 104 1.85 -2.15 -14.86
CA VAL A 104 2.24 -2.65 -13.54
C VAL A 104 1.13 -2.38 -12.51
N ILE A 105 0.57 -1.16 -12.46
CA ILE A 105 -0.53 -0.82 -11.56
C ILE A 105 -1.76 -1.68 -11.82
N CYS A 106 -2.18 -1.79 -13.09
CA CYS A 106 -3.35 -2.59 -13.49
C CYS A 106 -3.19 -4.06 -13.08
N TYR A 107 -2.04 -4.66 -13.36
CA TYR A 107 -1.74 -6.04 -12.96
C TYR A 107 -1.70 -6.20 -11.43
N MET A 108 -1.02 -5.30 -10.71
CA MET A 108 -0.98 -5.32 -9.25
C MET A 108 -2.37 -5.19 -8.63
N PHE A 109 -3.24 -4.35 -9.21
CA PHE A 109 -4.60 -4.18 -8.73
C PHE A 109 -5.45 -5.43 -8.98
N VAL A 110 -5.33 -6.05 -10.15
CA VAL A 110 -5.99 -7.33 -10.46
C VAL A 110 -5.51 -8.44 -9.51
N MET A 111 -4.20 -8.59 -9.31
CA MET A 111 -3.65 -9.62 -8.43
C MET A 111 -3.99 -9.38 -6.96
N SER A 112 -3.98 -8.13 -6.48
CA SER A 112 -4.36 -7.76 -5.12
C SER A 112 -5.83 -8.12 -4.84
N MET A 113 -6.71 -7.77 -5.78
CA MET A 113 -8.13 -8.14 -5.75
C MET A 113 -8.35 -9.66 -5.83
N GLY A 114 -7.61 -10.34 -6.71
CA GLY A 114 -7.64 -11.80 -6.82
C GLY A 114 -7.25 -12.48 -5.52
N LYS A 115 -6.15 -12.04 -4.89
CA LYS A 115 -5.70 -12.55 -3.58
C LYS A 115 -6.70 -12.28 -2.46
N LEU A 116 -7.38 -11.13 -2.48
CA LEU A 116 -8.42 -10.79 -1.50
C LEU A 116 -9.56 -11.81 -1.52
N PHE A 117 -10.11 -12.12 -2.71
CA PHE A 117 -11.18 -13.11 -2.85
C PHE A 117 -10.68 -14.56 -2.69
N ALA A 118 -9.47 -14.86 -3.15
CA ALA A 118 -8.84 -16.17 -2.95
C ALA A 118 -8.68 -16.51 -1.47
N LYS A 119 -8.25 -15.55 -0.65
CA LYS A 119 -8.18 -15.70 0.80
C LYS A 119 -9.57 -15.89 1.42
N LYS A 120 -10.58 -15.16 0.94
CA LYS A 120 -11.96 -15.23 1.46
C LYS A 120 -12.63 -16.57 1.16
N HIS A 121 -12.48 -17.08 -0.06
CA HIS A 121 -13.11 -18.33 -0.53
C HIS A 121 -12.17 -19.54 -0.49
N LYS A 122 -10.96 -19.39 0.05
CA LYS A 122 -9.96 -20.45 0.25
C LYS A 122 -9.58 -21.19 -1.03
N TYR A 123 -9.46 -20.48 -2.16
CA TYR A 123 -8.89 -21.02 -3.39
C TYR A 123 -7.48 -20.46 -3.64
N LYS A 124 -6.73 -21.08 -4.56
CA LYS A 124 -5.40 -20.62 -4.96
C LYS A 124 -5.50 -19.77 -6.22
N THR A 125 -4.69 -18.72 -6.29
CA THR A 125 -4.54 -17.88 -7.49
C THR A 125 -3.19 -18.16 -8.13
N ASP A 126 -3.16 -18.27 -9.45
CA ASP A 126 -1.92 -18.37 -10.24
C ASP A 126 -1.59 -16.99 -10.81
N ALA A 127 -0.50 -16.40 -10.31
CA ALA A 127 -0.04 -15.09 -10.73
C ALA A 127 0.34 -15.06 -12.22
N THR A 128 0.88 -16.16 -12.75
CA THR A 128 1.31 -16.25 -14.14
C THR A 128 0.11 -16.23 -15.08
N GLN A 129 -0.94 -16.98 -14.72
CA GLN A 129 -2.19 -17.03 -15.48
C GLN A 129 -2.90 -15.68 -15.49
N GLU A 130 -2.97 -14.99 -14.35
CA GLU A 130 -3.56 -13.64 -14.26
C GLU A 130 -2.76 -12.62 -15.08
N PHE A 131 -1.42 -12.73 -15.10
CA PHE A 131 -0.58 -11.87 -15.93
C PHE A 131 -0.87 -12.04 -17.43
N TYR A 132 -0.95 -13.30 -17.90
CA TYR A 132 -1.33 -13.57 -19.30
C TYR A 132 -2.76 -13.09 -19.62
N ALA A 133 -3.71 -13.32 -18.72
CA ALA A 133 -5.09 -12.89 -18.90
C ALA A 133 -5.21 -11.36 -19.06
N VAL A 134 -4.55 -10.59 -18.18
CA VAL A 134 -4.52 -9.13 -18.25
C VAL A 134 -3.79 -8.64 -19.51
N GLY A 135 -2.69 -9.29 -19.90
CA GLY A 135 -1.95 -8.97 -21.12
C GLY A 135 -2.81 -9.16 -22.38
N ILE A 136 -3.43 -10.32 -22.55
CA ILE A 136 -4.31 -10.63 -23.68
C ILE A 136 -5.52 -9.69 -23.71
N MET A 137 -6.15 -9.44 -22.57
CA MET A 137 -7.24 -8.48 -22.44
C MET A 137 -6.82 -7.07 -22.88
N SER A 138 -5.62 -6.62 -22.49
CA SER A 138 -5.12 -5.28 -22.83
C SER A 138 -4.81 -5.16 -24.32
N ILE A 139 -4.20 -6.19 -24.92
CA ILE A 139 -3.94 -6.24 -26.37
C ILE A 139 -5.25 -6.23 -27.14
N ALA A 140 -6.20 -7.11 -26.78
CA ALA A 140 -7.50 -7.19 -27.46
C ALA A 140 -8.30 -5.90 -27.32
N SER A 141 -8.26 -5.26 -26.15
CA SER A 141 -8.98 -4.02 -25.88
C SER A 141 -8.33 -2.81 -26.57
N SER A 142 -7.03 -2.83 -26.86
CA SER A 142 -6.33 -1.73 -27.56
C SER A 142 -6.84 -1.44 -28.98
N PHE A 143 -7.50 -2.41 -29.63
CA PHE A 143 -8.14 -2.21 -30.93
C PHE A 143 -9.44 -1.39 -30.83
N PHE A 144 -9.92 -1.13 -29.63
CA PHE A 144 -11.12 -0.34 -29.37
C PHE A 144 -10.74 0.95 -28.64
N PRO A 145 -11.54 2.03 -28.75
CA PRO A 145 -11.29 3.29 -28.06
C PRO A 145 -11.64 3.18 -26.57
N VAL A 146 -10.84 2.42 -25.82
CA VAL A 146 -11.02 2.16 -24.40
C VAL A 146 -9.77 2.55 -23.61
N TYR A 147 -9.99 2.97 -22.37
CA TYR A 147 -8.90 3.21 -21.42
C TYR A 147 -8.36 1.89 -20.87
N PRO A 148 -7.10 1.85 -20.39
CA PRO A 148 -6.56 0.70 -19.68
C PRO A 148 -7.49 0.26 -18.54
N VAL A 149 -7.85 -1.02 -18.53
CA VAL A 149 -8.85 -1.58 -17.62
C VAL A 149 -8.15 -2.28 -16.46
N GLY A 150 -8.71 -2.14 -15.25
CA GLY A 150 -8.28 -2.88 -14.06
C GLY A 150 -9.45 -3.58 -13.36
N ALA A 151 -9.15 -4.26 -12.26
CA ALA A 151 -10.16 -4.82 -11.37
C ALA A 151 -10.99 -3.72 -10.67
N SER A 152 -12.15 -4.04 -10.13
CA SER A 152 -12.99 -3.08 -9.40
C SER A 152 -13.57 -3.72 -8.15
N LEU A 153 -13.06 -3.34 -6.97
CA LEU A 153 -13.50 -3.86 -5.68
C LEU A 153 -15.00 -3.72 -5.47
N SER A 154 -15.56 -2.54 -5.77
CA SER A 154 -16.99 -2.28 -5.59
C SER A 154 -17.85 -3.21 -6.44
N ARG A 155 -17.54 -3.37 -7.73
CA ARG A 155 -18.32 -4.23 -8.64
C ARG A 155 -18.17 -5.71 -8.30
N SER A 156 -16.94 -6.16 -8.03
CA SER A 156 -16.68 -7.56 -7.66
C SER A 156 -17.32 -7.93 -6.33
N SER A 157 -17.31 -7.03 -5.34
CA SER A 157 -17.94 -7.23 -4.04
C SER A 157 -19.47 -7.35 -4.15
N VAL A 158 -20.11 -6.48 -4.94
CA VAL A 158 -21.57 -6.58 -5.19
C VAL A 158 -21.92 -7.90 -5.90
N CYS A 159 -21.11 -8.31 -6.88
CA CYS A 159 -21.31 -9.56 -7.60
C CYS A 159 -21.15 -10.79 -6.69
N GLU A 160 -20.12 -10.79 -5.84
CA GLU A 160 -19.87 -11.82 -4.83
C GLU A 160 -21.01 -11.90 -3.81
N MET A 161 -21.48 -10.75 -3.29
CA MET A 161 -22.64 -10.67 -2.39
C MET A 161 -23.94 -11.16 -3.04
N SER A 162 -24.03 -11.05 -4.36
CA SER A 162 -25.17 -11.57 -5.15
C SER A 162 -25.09 -13.07 -5.41
N GLY A 163 -24.04 -13.76 -4.93
CA GLY A 163 -23.90 -15.21 -5.03
C GLY A 163 -23.31 -15.70 -6.35
N ALA A 164 -22.63 -14.84 -7.13
CA ALA A 164 -22.01 -15.26 -8.37
C ALA A 164 -20.80 -16.18 -8.11
N ASN A 165 -20.87 -17.40 -8.62
CA ASN A 165 -19.83 -18.44 -8.42
C ASN A 165 -19.01 -18.75 -9.68
N THR A 166 -19.44 -18.30 -10.86
CA THR A 166 -18.79 -18.62 -12.15
C THR A 166 -18.54 -17.38 -12.97
N GLN A 167 -17.47 -17.34 -13.77
CA GLN A 167 -17.13 -16.20 -14.64
C GLN A 167 -18.19 -15.90 -15.71
N LEU A 168 -19.14 -16.80 -15.93
CA LEU A 168 -20.26 -16.61 -16.86
C LEU A 168 -21.08 -15.35 -16.55
N TYR A 169 -21.11 -14.89 -15.29
CA TYR A 169 -21.76 -13.63 -14.92
C TYR A 169 -21.22 -12.44 -15.72
N THR A 170 -19.95 -12.46 -16.11
CA THR A 170 -19.31 -11.36 -16.85
C THR A 170 -19.89 -11.22 -18.25
N ILE A 171 -20.25 -12.33 -18.91
CA ILE A 171 -20.91 -12.35 -20.21
C ILE A 171 -22.31 -11.74 -20.10
N PHE A 172 -23.09 -12.16 -19.09
CA PHE A 172 -24.41 -11.56 -18.84
C PHE A 172 -24.32 -10.07 -18.51
N SER A 173 -23.38 -9.69 -17.63
CA SER A 173 -23.21 -8.30 -17.21
C SER A 173 -22.76 -7.39 -18.36
N SER A 174 -21.81 -7.85 -19.19
CA SER A 174 -21.35 -7.10 -20.37
C SER A 174 -22.42 -7.00 -21.46
N THR A 175 -23.19 -8.06 -21.70
CA THR A 175 -24.29 -8.06 -22.67
C THR A 175 -25.42 -7.11 -22.22
N LEU A 176 -25.76 -7.12 -20.93
CA LEU A 176 -26.71 -6.19 -20.36
C LEU A 176 -26.22 -4.74 -20.48
N LEU A 177 -24.95 -4.49 -20.13
CA LEU A 177 -24.35 -3.16 -20.25
C LEU A 177 -24.37 -2.65 -21.70
N LEU A 178 -24.02 -3.50 -22.67
CA LEU A 178 -24.08 -3.17 -24.08
C LEU A 178 -25.51 -2.82 -24.51
N THR A 179 -26.50 -3.61 -24.08
CA THR A 179 -27.92 -3.36 -24.38
C THR A 179 -28.39 -2.03 -23.79
N VAL A 180 -28.03 -1.74 -22.54
CA VAL A 180 -28.35 -0.47 -21.88
C VAL A 180 -27.72 0.71 -22.62
N ILE A 181 -26.47 0.62 -23.05
CA ILE A 181 -25.83 1.73 -23.78
C ILE A 181 -26.53 1.97 -25.13
N LEU A 182 -26.85 0.91 -25.87
CA LEU A 182 -27.46 1.03 -27.20
C LEU A 182 -28.92 1.50 -27.16
N VAL A 183 -29.71 1.04 -26.18
CA VAL A 183 -31.14 1.35 -26.09
C VAL A 183 -31.42 2.54 -25.18
N LEU A 184 -30.79 2.58 -24.00
CA LEU A 184 -31.03 3.62 -22.98
C LEU A 184 -30.09 4.82 -23.12
N GLY A 185 -29.04 4.76 -23.95
CA GLY A 185 -28.10 5.87 -24.18
C GLY A 185 -28.78 7.23 -24.42
N PRO A 186 -29.77 7.35 -25.32
CA PRO A 186 -30.48 8.61 -25.58
C PRO A 186 -31.18 9.19 -24.35
N PHE A 187 -31.68 8.34 -23.46
CA PHE A 187 -32.37 8.77 -22.24
C PHE A 187 -31.40 9.32 -21.18
N LEU A 188 -30.09 9.08 -21.33
CA LEU A 188 -29.05 9.58 -20.43
C LEU A 188 -28.40 10.89 -20.93
N GLU A 189 -28.69 11.33 -22.15
CA GLU A 189 -28.23 12.62 -22.72
C GLU A 189 -28.51 13.83 -21.80
N PRO A 190 -29.72 14.01 -21.21
CA PRO A 190 -30.02 15.14 -20.34
C PRO A 190 -29.43 15.01 -18.92
N LEU A 191 -28.67 13.96 -18.61
CA LEU A 191 -28.15 13.74 -17.27
C LEU A 191 -27.20 14.87 -16.84
N PRO A 192 -27.41 15.51 -15.68
CA PRO A 192 -26.49 16.53 -15.16
C PRO A 192 -25.13 15.96 -14.79
N MET A 193 -24.05 16.59 -15.25
CA MET A 193 -22.65 16.20 -14.95
C MET A 193 -22.35 16.28 -13.45
N CYS A 194 -23.05 17.14 -12.70
CA CYS A 194 -22.90 17.25 -11.25
C CYS A 194 -23.32 15.97 -10.52
N ILE A 195 -24.33 15.24 -11.01
CA ILE A 195 -24.78 13.97 -10.42
C ILE A 195 -23.72 12.87 -10.62
N LEU A 196 -23.11 12.82 -11.81
CA LEU A 196 -21.98 11.92 -12.07
C LEU A 196 -20.80 12.22 -11.12
N ALA A 197 -20.47 13.50 -10.93
CA ALA A 197 -19.44 13.90 -9.98
C ALA A 197 -19.76 13.46 -8.53
N CYS A 198 -21.02 13.53 -8.11
CA CYS A 198 -21.46 13.06 -6.79
C CYS A 198 -21.22 11.56 -6.62
N ILE A 199 -21.55 10.75 -7.63
CA ILE A 199 -21.33 9.30 -7.61
C ILE A 199 -19.85 8.99 -7.45
N VAL A 200 -18.98 9.72 -8.16
CA VAL A 200 -17.51 9.58 -8.05
C VAL A 200 -17.04 9.94 -6.63
N ILE A 201 -17.45 11.09 -6.09
CA ILE A 201 -17.06 11.53 -4.74
C ILE A 201 -17.47 10.51 -3.67
N VAL A 202 -18.71 10.03 -3.72
CA VAL A 202 -19.23 9.05 -2.75
C VAL A 202 -18.57 7.68 -2.90
N SER A 203 -18.13 7.31 -4.10
CA SER A 203 -17.35 6.09 -4.33
C SER A 203 -15.94 6.19 -3.74
N LEU A 204 -15.30 7.36 -3.88
CA LEU A 204 -13.97 7.64 -3.35
C LEU A 204 -13.93 7.76 -1.82
N LYS A 205 -15.08 8.02 -1.15
CA LYS A 205 -15.18 8.06 0.32
C LYS A 205 -14.54 6.82 0.98
N SER A 206 -14.77 5.63 0.41
CA SER A 206 -14.21 4.37 0.92
C SER A 206 -12.67 4.33 0.86
N LEU A 207 -12.08 4.93 -0.17
CA LEU A 207 -10.64 5.02 -0.34
C LEU A 207 -10.03 6.06 0.62
N PHE A 208 -10.66 7.23 0.77
CA PHE A 208 -10.22 8.25 1.74
C PHE A 208 -10.28 7.77 3.20
N LEU A 209 -11.21 6.88 3.53
CA LEU A 209 -11.30 6.29 4.87
C LEU A 209 -10.08 5.42 5.22
N GLN A 210 -9.29 4.96 4.24
CA GLN A 210 -8.06 4.20 4.50
C GLN A 210 -7.00 5.04 5.25
N VAL A 211 -7.06 6.38 5.17
CA VAL A 211 -6.20 7.27 5.95
C VAL A 211 -6.41 7.07 7.47
N LYS A 212 -7.54 6.53 7.90
CA LYS A 212 -7.79 6.20 9.31
C LYS A 212 -6.95 5.02 9.82
N GLU A 213 -6.37 4.21 8.94
CA GLU A 213 -5.44 3.13 9.31
C GLU A 213 -4.03 3.66 9.61
N LEU A 214 -3.74 4.93 9.31
CA LEU A 214 -2.40 5.51 9.47
C LEU A 214 -1.84 5.49 10.90
N PRO A 215 -2.64 5.81 11.94
CA PRO A 215 -2.20 5.68 13.33
C PRO A 215 -1.85 4.24 13.72
N ARG A 216 -2.50 3.26 13.10
CA ARG A 216 -2.19 1.84 13.31
C ARG A 216 -0.84 1.48 12.71
N TYR A 217 -0.53 1.94 11.50
CA TYR A 217 0.80 1.73 10.90
C TYR A 217 1.90 2.34 11.76
N TRP A 218 1.72 3.56 12.28
CA TRP A 218 2.69 4.18 13.17
C TRP A 218 2.98 3.34 14.44
N ARG A 219 1.96 2.69 15.01
CA ARG A 219 2.09 1.83 16.20
C ARG A 219 2.78 0.49 15.90
N ILE A 220 2.64 -0.04 14.69
CA ILE A 220 3.20 -1.34 14.30
C ILE A 220 4.63 -1.17 13.76
N SER A 221 4.82 -0.32 12.75
CA SER A 221 6.07 -0.14 12.04
C SER A 221 6.20 1.29 11.53
N LYS A 222 7.16 2.04 12.08
CA LYS A 222 7.50 3.40 11.61
C LYS A 222 7.92 3.41 10.14
N TYR A 223 8.53 2.33 9.66
CA TYR A 223 8.97 2.16 8.27
C TYR A 223 7.77 2.07 7.31
N ASP A 224 6.76 1.28 7.64
CA ASP A 224 5.57 1.13 6.79
C ASP A 224 4.77 2.44 6.72
N PHE A 225 4.70 3.17 7.85
CA PHE A 225 4.14 4.52 7.88
C PHE A 225 4.91 5.49 6.98
N ALA A 226 6.25 5.46 7.02
CA ALA A 226 7.09 6.31 6.19
C ALA A 226 6.89 6.02 4.69
N ILE A 227 6.84 4.74 4.31
CA ILE A 227 6.57 4.32 2.93
C ILE A 227 5.22 4.85 2.46
N TRP A 228 4.17 4.72 3.28
CA TRP A 228 2.85 5.25 2.96
C TRP A 228 2.88 6.77 2.78
N LEU A 229 3.56 7.48 3.69
CA LEU A 229 3.62 8.95 3.68
C LEU A 229 4.38 9.45 2.45
N VAL A 230 5.53 8.85 2.12
CA VAL A 230 6.28 9.16 0.90
C VAL A 230 5.43 8.90 -0.33
N ALA A 231 4.70 7.79 -0.38
CA ALA A 231 3.83 7.48 -1.51
C ALA A 231 2.69 8.48 -1.68
N CYS A 232 2.04 8.86 -0.59
CA CYS A 232 0.97 9.86 -0.61
C CYS A 232 1.49 11.24 -1.04
N LEU A 233 2.58 11.72 -0.45
CA LEU A 233 3.11 13.06 -0.75
C LEU A 233 3.65 13.14 -2.19
N THR A 234 4.43 12.15 -2.62
CA THR A 234 5.05 12.19 -3.96
C THR A 234 4.00 12.12 -5.07
N THR A 235 2.94 11.31 -4.89
CA THR A 235 1.83 11.25 -5.87
C THR A 235 0.99 12.53 -5.89
N ILE A 236 0.81 13.22 -4.76
CA ILE A 236 0.07 14.49 -4.68
C ILE A 236 0.85 15.65 -5.30
N PHE A 237 2.17 15.74 -5.05
CA PHE A 237 2.97 16.90 -5.45
C PHE A 237 3.60 16.79 -6.84
N MET A 238 3.85 15.58 -7.34
CA MET A 238 4.43 15.37 -8.66
C MET A 238 3.36 14.90 -9.65
N ASP A 239 3.29 13.58 -9.85
CA ASP A 239 2.37 12.88 -10.74
C ASP A 239 2.25 11.43 -10.25
N VAL A 240 1.18 10.73 -10.65
CA VAL A 240 0.96 9.34 -10.24
C VAL A 240 2.12 8.43 -10.70
N THR A 241 2.59 8.57 -11.95
CA THR A 241 3.69 7.75 -12.49
C THR A 241 4.99 7.95 -11.70
N LYS A 242 5.42 9.20 -11.52
CA LYS A 242 6.67 9.52 -10.79
C LYS A 242 6.57 9.15 -9.32
N GLY A 243 5.43 9.45 -8.69
CA GLY A 243 5.16 9.12 -7.30
C GLY A 243 5.25 7.62 -7.04
N LEU A 244 4.69 6.79 -7.93
CA LEU A 244 4.82 5.34 -7.83
C LEU A 244 6.29 4.88 -7.87
N ILE A 245 7.06 5.36 -8.85
CA ILE A 245 8.48 4.97 -9.00
C ILE A 245 9.27 5.33 -7.74
N ILE A 246 9.12 6.58 -7.26
CA ILE A 246 9.81 7.05 -6.05
C ILE A 246 9.42 6.20 -4.84
N SER A 247 8.13 5.86 -4.72
CA SER A 247 7.62 5.05 -3.61
C SER A 247 8.18 3.63 -3.62
N ILE A 248 8.27 3.01 -4.80
CA ILE A 248 8.84 1.66 -4.94
C ILE A 248 10.32 1.67 -4.58
N VAL A 249 11.08 2.64 -5.10
CA VAL A 249 12.51 2.78 -4.78
C VAL A 249 12.69 3.03 -3.28
N PHE A 250 11.88 3.89 -2.67
CA PHE A 250 11.92 4.17 -1.24
C PHE A 250 11.57 2.93 -0.39
N ALA A 251 10.57 2.15 -0.80
CA ALA A 251 10.20 0.90 -0.14
C ALA A 251 11.32 -0.14 -0.20
N LEU A 252 11.95 -0.32 -1.38
CA LEU A 252 13.10 -1.21 -1.55
C LEU A 252 14.30 -0.75 -0.72
N LEU A 253 14.62 0.55 -0.75
CA LEU A 253 15.69 1.12 0.05
C LEU A 253 15.45 0.90 1.55
N THR A 254 14.21 1.06 2.01
CA THR A 254 13.84 0.81 3.42
C THR A 254 14.04 -0.66 3.81
N ILE A 255 13.78 -1.61 2.90
CA ILE A 255 14.05 -3.04 3.13
C ILE A 255 15.55 -3.27 3.24
N VAL A 256 16.34 -2.74 2.31
CA VAL A 256 17.80 -2.88 2.32
C VAL A 256 18.41 -2.29 3.60
N LEU A 257 18.05 -1.06 3.96
CA LEU A 257 18.53 -0.41 5.19
C LEU A 257 18.14 -1.19 6.45
N ARG A 258 16.95 -1.82 6.45
CA ARG A 258 16.52 -2.67 7.56
C ARG A 258 17.34 -3.96 7.66
N GLU A 259 17.76 -4.52 6.53
CA GLU A 259 18.60 -5.72 6.48
C GLU A 259 20.06 -5.43 6.85
N GLN A 260 20.52 -4.20 6.59
CA GLN A 260 21.87 -3.73 6.96
C GLN A 260 22.10 -3.55 8.46
N TRP A 261 21.04 -3.34 9.26
CA TRP A 261 21.15 -3.21 10.71
C TRP A 261 20.61 -4.44 11.43
N PRO A 262 21.39 -5.54 11.46
CA PRO A 262 20.97 -6.76 12.10
C PRO A 262 20.91 -6.61 13.61
N LYS A 263 19.97 -7.33 14.23
CA LYS A 263 19.93 -7.45 15.68
C LYS A 263 20.91 -8.52 16.10
N PHE A 264 21.74 -8.17 17.06
CA PHE A 264 22.64 -9.11 17.72
C PHE A 264 22.05 -9.37 19.09
N THR A 265 21.78 -10.63 19.37
CA THR A 265 21.33 -11.06 20.69
C THR A 265 22.50 -11.79 21.32
N ALA A 266 23.16 -11.14 22.29
CA ALA A 266 24.05 -11.85 23.20
C ALA A 266 23.16 -12.59 24.18
N THR A 267 22.95 -13.89 23.96
CA THR A 267 22.16 -14.70 24.86
C THR A 267 23.03 -15.01 26.08
N HIS A 268 22.78 -14.31 27.18
CA HIS A 268 23.23 -14.79 28.49
C HIS A 268 22.41 -16.03 28.86
N VAL A 269 23.01 -16.92 29.63
CA VAL A 269 22.54 -18.29 29.95
C VAL A 269 21.19 -18.33 30.70
N ASP A 270 20.54 -17.18 30.97
CA ASP A 270 19.35 -17.10 31.83
C ASP A 270 18.00 -17.25 31.11
N GLU A 271 17.91 -17.15 29.78
CA GLU A 271 16.63 -17.29 29.04
C GLU A 271 16.38 -18.69 28.43
N ILE A 272 17.40 -19.57 28.46
CA ILE A 272 17.30 -20.98 28.04
C ILE A 272 17.43 -21.82 29.32
N PRO A 273 16.52 -22.79 29.60
CA PRO A 273 16.68 -23.64 30.78
C PRO A 273 18.07 -24.28 30.78
N PRO A 274 18.74 -24.36 31.94
CA PRO A 274 20.18 -24.57 32.05
C PRO A 274 20.51 -25.99 31.60
N GLN A 275 20.92 -26.12 30.34
CA GLN A 275 21.41 -27.39 29.83
C GLN A 275 22.76 -27.15 29.14
N HIS A 276 23.81 -27.23 29.97
CA HIS A 276 25.19 -27.58 29.60
C HIS A 276 25.99 -26.58 28.75
N VAL A 277 25.92 -25.27 29.02
CA VAL A 277 26.99 -24.37 28.55
C VAL A 277 28.13 -24.41 29.59
N PRO A 278 29.36 -24.86 29.25
CA PRO A 278 30.48 -24.87 30.18
C PRO A 278 30.84 -23.45 30.64
N GLU A 279 31.33 -23.29 31.88
CA GLU A 279 31.87 -22.03 32.37
C GLU A 279 32.99 -21.55 31.43
N GLY A 280 32.87 -20.30 30.96
CA GLY A 280 33.83 -19.70 30.03
C GLY A 280 33.51 -19.84 28.54
N VAL A 281 32.24 -20.08 28.17
CA VAL A 281 31.80 -20.09 26.76
C VAL A 281 30.74 -19.02 26.52
N SER A 282 31.02 -18.11 25.59
CA SER A 282 30.11 -17.02 25.20
C SER A 282 29.36 -17.40 23.92
N VAL A 283 28.02 -17.38 23.92
CA VAL A 283 27.20 -17.67 22.74
C VAL A 283 26.66 -16.37 22.13
N LEU A 284 27.08 -16.06 20.90
CA LEU A 284 26.58 -14.93 20.13
C LEU A 284 25.60 -15.43 19.07
N LYS A 285 24.35 -14.99 19.14
CA LYS A 285 23.36 -15.30 18.12
C LYS A 285 23.26 -14.18 17.08
N PHE A 286 23.54 -14.51 15.82
CA PHE A 286 23.42 -13.60 14.69
C PHE A 286 22.10 -13.85 13.94
N GLU A 287 21.14 -12.95 14.10
CA GLU A 287 19.76 -13.13 13.61
C GLU A 287 19.51 -12.47 12.25
N SER A 288 20.44 -12.63 11.30
CA SER A 288 20.32 -12.08 9.95
C SER A 288 21.12 -12.84 8.90
N PRO A 289 20.78 -12.73 7.60
CA PRO A 289 21.67 -13.15 6.52
C PRO A 289 23.02 -12.43 6.59
N LEU A 290 24.11 -13.08 6.17
CA LEU A 290 25.43 -12.44 6.13
C LEU A 290 25.79 -12.11 4.68
N HIS A 291 25.88 -10.83 4.38
CA HIS A 291 26.14 -10.34 3.04
C HIS A 291 27.03 -9.09 3.06
N PHE A 292 27.54 -8.67 1.91
CA PHE A 292 28.44 -7.53 1.75
C PHE A 292 27.98 -6.26 2.51
N ALA A 293 26.66 -6.05 2.62
CA ALA A 293 26.12 -4.83 3.20
C ALA A 293 26.11 -4.77 4.75
N ASN A 294 26.31 -5.91 5.44
CA ASN A 294 26.33 -5.99 6.91
C ASN A 294 27.57 -6.69 7.48
N VAL A 295 28.46 -7.20 6.61
CA VAL A 295 29.64 -7.98 6.99
C VAL A 295 30.60 -7.21 7.90
N THR A 296 30.79 -5.92 7.67
CA THR A 296 31.67 -5.08 8.50
C THR A 296 31.16 -4.98 9.93
N LEU A 297 29.84 -4.81 10.10
CA LEU A 297 29.22 -4.77 11.43
C LEU A 297 29.34 -6.11 12.17
N PHE A 298 29.35 -7.22 11.42
CA PHE A 298 29.55 -8.55 11.99
C PHE A 298 31.00 -8.72 12.50
N ILE A 299 31.99 -8.38 11.69
CA ILE A 299 33.41 -8.43 12.07
C ILE A 299 33.68 -7.50 13.26
N ASP A 300 33.24 -6.24 13.17
CA ASP A 300 33.45 -5.24 14.23
C ASP A 300 32.91 -5.74 15.56
N LYS A 301 31.68 -6.28 15.59
CA LYS A 301 31.08 -6.78 16.82
C LYS A 301 31.76 -8.03 17.38
N ILE A 302 32.21 -8.94 16.53
CA ILE A 302 32.95 -10.10 17.04
C ILE A 302 34.31 -9.66 17.57
N SER A 303 34.97 -8.72 16.90
CA SER A 303 36.25 -8.17 17.35
C SER A 303 36.12 -7.44 18.69
N ASP A 304 35.05 -6.68 18.91
CA ASP A 304 34.74 -6.02 20.18
C ASP A 304 34.48 -7.04 21.31
N LEU A 305 33.81 -8.15 21.00
CA LEU A 305 33.56 -9.24 21.96
C LEU A 305 34.86 -9.97 22.33
N ILE A 306 35.75 -10.19 21.36
CA ILE A 306 37.07 -10.78 21.63
C ILE A 306 37.94 -9.83 22.46
N ALA A 307 37.92 -8.53 22.13
CA ALA A 307 38.70 -7.51 22.85
C ALA A 307 38.24 -7.36 24.30
N SER A 308 36.92 -7.35 24.55
CA SER A 308 36.38 -7.28 25.92
C SER A 308 36.69 -8.52 26.76
N SER A 309 36.70 -9.72 26.17
CA SER A 309 37.09 -10.94 26.88
C SER A 309 38.57 -10.95 27.31
N ASN A 310 39.47 -10.35 26.51
CA ASN A 310 40.90 -10.32 26.82
C ASN A 310 41.28 -9.24 27.86
N ALA A 311 40.47 -8.19 28.01
CA ALA A 311 40.74 -7.10 28.95
C ALA A 311 40.54 -7.50 30.43
N GLU A 312 39.65 -8.46 30.71
CA GLU A 312 39.40 -8.95 32.08
C GLU A 312 40.50 -9.91 32.58
N ASP A 313 41.25 -10.56 31.69
CA ASP A 313 42.38 -11.44 32.05
C ASP A 313 43.61 -10.66 32.56
N PHE A 314 43.68 -9.33 32.35
CA PHE A 314 44.81 -8.48 32.76
C PHE A 314 44.61 -7.75 34.10
N SER A 315 43.46 -7.88 34.77
CA SER A 315 43.24 -7.32 36.11
C SER A 315 43.36 -8.39 37.21
N SER A 316 44.60 -8.77 37.54
CA SER A 316 44.90 -9.37 38.86
C SER A 316 44.82 -8.28 39.95
N PRO A 317 44.30 -8.58 41.16
CA PRO A 317 44.01 -7.56 42.18
C PRO A 317 45.31 -7.02 42.82
N PRO A 318 45.41 -5.73 43.15
CA PRO A 318 46.32 -5.28 44.20
C PRO A 318 45.63 -5.45 45.57
N ASP A 319 46.46 -5.79 46.56
CA ASP A 319 46.12 -6.07 47.94
C ASP A 319 45.21 -5.03 48.62
N CYS A 320 44.40 -5.53 49.55
CA CYS A 320 43.60 -4.75 50.50
C CYS A 320 44.46 -3.76 51.31
N GLU A 321 44.13 -2.46 51.26
CA GLU A 321 44.19 -1.58 52.44
C GLU A 321 43.04 -0.54 52.40
N LEU A 322 42.35 -0.40 53.53
CA LEU A 322 41.28 0.58 53.77
C LEU A 322 41.86 2.00 53.95
N GLY A 323 41.23 3.01 53.35
CA GLY A 323 41.43 4.42 53.70
C GLY A 323 40.41 5.37 53.04
N PRO A 324 39.98 6.49 53.68
CA PRO A 324 38.66 7.07 53.47
C PRO A 324 38.55 8.16 52.38
N VAL A 325 37.34 8.28 51.83
CA VAL A 325 36.85 9.29 50.87
C VAL A 325 36.86 10.71 51.47
N PRO A 326 37.20 11.77 50.69
CA PRO A 326 36.19 12.80 50.39
C PRO A 326 36.27 13.54 49.02
N LYS A 327 35.10 13.65 48.37
CA LYS A 327 34.37 14.84 47.84
C LYS A 327 34.94 15.82 46.78
N ASP A 328 34.14 15.89 45.70
CA ASP A 328 33.58 17.05 44.98
C ASP A 328 34.36 17.76 43.83
N ILE A 329 33.60 17.99 42.73
CA ILE A 329 33.46 19.20 41.88
C ILE A 329 33.67 19.01 40.34
N ALA A 330 32.52 19.12 39.62
CA ALA A 330 32.26 19.77 38.30
C ALA A 330 32.96 19.26 37.00
N SER A 331 32.42 19.32 35.77
CA SER A 331 31.12 19.69 35.15
C SER A 331 31.22 19.48 33.61
N SER A 332 30.26 18.73 33.01
CA SER A 332 29.62 18.83 31.65
C SER A 332 30.42 19.06 30.33
N PRO A 333 29.88 18.81 29.10
CA PRO A 333 28.50 18.45 28.71
C PRO A 333 28.31 17.19 27.81
N GLN A 334 27.11 16.62 27.89
CA GLN A 334 26.57 15.51 27.10
C GLN A 334 26.21 15.89 25.66
N LYS A 335 26.42 14.96 24.72
CA LYS A 335 25.80 14.92 23.38
C LYS A 335 24.66 13.88 23.34
N PRO A 336 23.64 14.05 22.47
CA PRO A 336 22.32 13.45 22.66
C PRO A 336 22.22 12.00 22.14
N GLY A 337 21.88 11.12 23.08
CA GLY A 337 21.13 9.86 22.99
C GLY A 337 20.95 9.17 21.64
N LEU A 338 21.76 8.13 21.41
CA LEU A 338 21.32 6.92 20.73
C LEU A 338 21.12 5.85 21.81
N THR A 339 19.96 5.23 21.83
CA THR A 339 19.52 4.30 22.88
C THR A 339 20.39 3.05 22.85
N ASN A 340 21.30 2.97 23.83
CA ASN A 340 22.05 1.77 24.18
C ASN A 340 21.05 0.63 24.41
N SER A 341 21.02 -0.34 23.49
CA SER A 341 20.58 -1.68 23.85
C SER A 341 21.63 -2.21 24.82
N ASN A 342 21.29 -2.24 26.10
CA ASN A 342 22.11 -2.75 27.18
C ASN A 342 22.66 -4.13 26.82
N VAL A 343 23.95 -4.20 26.51
CA VAL A 343 24.72 -5.44 26.64
C VAL A 343 25.25 -5.42 28.07
N PRO A 344 24.77 -6.27 28.99
CA PRO A 344 25.35 -6.35 30.33
C PRO A 344 26.80 -6.78 30.21
N ALA A 345 27.69 -6.02 30.83
CA ALA A 345 29.07 -6.40 31.04
C ALA A 345 29.10 -7.63 31.96
N LEU A 346 29.49 -8.78 31.42
CA LEU A 346 30.26 -9.86 32.07
C LEU A 346 30.38 -11.00 31.04
N LEU A 347 31.53 -11.11 30.39
CA LEU A 347 31.86 -12.20 29.46
C LEU A 347 33.33 -12.59 29.67
N SER A 348 33.56 -13.48 30.63
CA SER A 348 34.85 -14.13 30.85
C SER A 348 34.77 -15.52 30.21
N GLY A 349 35.38 -15.71 29.03
CA GLY A 349 35.33 -17.02 28.36
C GLY A 349 36.41 -17.28 27.30
N LYS A 350 37.00 -18.48 27.36
CA LYS A 350 38.08 -18.96 26.48
C LYS A 350 37.62 -19.37 25.07
N ALA A 351 36.31 -19.51 24.84
CA ALA A 351 35.74 -19.92 23.55
C ALA A 351 34.45 -19.15 23.24
N ILE A 352 34.30 -18.73 21.98
CA ILE A 352 33.11 -18.04 21.47
C ILE A 352 32.37 -18.99 20.53
N ILE A 353 31.07 -19.20 20.78
CA ILE A 353 30.17 -19.93 19.88
C ILE A 353 29.34 -18.89 19.13
N VAL A 354 29.47 -18.86 17.80
CA VAL A 354 28.59 -18.06 16.95
C VAL A 354 27.43 -18.94 16.50
N ASP A 355 26.24 -18.67 17.00
CA ASP A 355 25.01 -19.31 16.55
C ASP A 355 24.54 -18.68 15.22
N CYS A 356 24.83 -19.42 14.14
CA CYS A 356 24.46 -19.09 12.76
C CYS A 356 23.10 -19.66 12.33
N SER A 357 22.29 -20.23 13.25
CA SER A 357 21.02 -20.91 12.91
C SER A 357 20.00 -20.01 12.21
N ALA A 358 20.08 -18.70 12.40
CA ALA A 358 19.20 -17.71 11.79
C ALA A 358 19.74 -17.12 10.47
N MET A 359 20.90 -17.56 9.99
CA MET A 359 21.49 -17.11 8.72
C MET A 359 20.76 -17.77 7.54
N ALA A 360 19.89 -17.01 6.87
CA ALA A 360 19.10 -17.55 5.76
C ALA A 360 19.94 -17.80 4.48
N TYR A 361 20.96 -16.97 4.24
CA TYR A 361 21.90 -17.11 3.12
C TYR A 361 23.21 -16.39 3.44
N VAL A 362 24.28 -16.74 2.71
CA VAL A 362 25.62 -16.16 2.83
C VAL A 362 26.16 -15.86 1.44
N ASP A 363 26.63 -14.64 1.20
CA ASP A 363 27.30 -14.27 -0.05
C ASP A 363 28.83 -14.49 0.02
N SER A 364 29.53 -14.17 -1.07
CA SER A 364 30.98 -14.38 -1.13
C SER A 364 31.75 -13.55 -0.09
N MET A 365 31.32 -12.31 0.19
CA MET A 365 32.01 -11.46 1.18
C MET A 365 31.70 -11.93 2.61
N GLY A 366 30.48 -12.39 2.87
CA GLY A 366 30.12 -13.02 4.12
C GLY A 366 30.92 -14.30 4.38
N LEU A 367 31.16 -15.11 3.34
CA LEU A 367 32.02 -16.29 3.46
C LEU A 367 33.47 -15.93 3.78
N ASP A 368 34.01 -14.88 3.17
CA ASP A 368 35.38 -14.44 3.45
C ASP A 368 35.52 -13.86 4.86
N ALA A 369 34.52 -13.13 5.34
CA ALA A 369 34.48 -12.66 6.73
C ALA A 369 34.38 -13.80 7.76
N LEU A 370 33.65 -14.87 7.45
CA LEU A 370 33.61 -16.08 8.29
C LEU A 370 34.94 -16.85 8.30
N LYS A 371 35.85 -16.60 7.35
CA LYS A 371 37.22 -17.15 7.38
C LYS A 371 38.19 -16.23 8.12
N GLU A 372 37.87 -14.94 8.17
CA GLU A 372 38.69 -13.91 8.82
C GLU A 372 38.54 -13.94 10.34
N VAL A 373 37.31 -14.17 10.81
CA VAL A 373 36.96 -14.47 12.21
C VAL A 373 37.26 -15.93 12.53
#